data_AF-A0A382ALG1-F1
#
_entry.id   AF-A0A382ALG1-F1
#
_cell.length_a   1.000
_cell.length_b   1.000
_cell.length_c   1.000
_cell.angle_alpha   90.00
_cell.angle_beta   90.00
_cell.angle_gamma   90.00
#
_symmetry.space_group_name_H-M   'P 1'
#
loop_
_entity.id
_entity.type
_entity.pdbx_description
1 polymer ?
#
loop_
_entity_poly.entity_id
_entity_poly.type
_entity_poly.pdbx_seq_one_letter_code
_entity_poly.pdbx_strand_id
1 'polypeptide(L)'
;MIQYIIRRLLTAIPTLLVISFVIFAILYFAPGDPTGSLPMTVPPEVRAQIRESLGIGEPMHIRYYKWVVQFFVNEPLNILQHGFGITIGDAENRTRILSWATRSPVIDLIVERTPQTLWVVGLSFLLGILMAIPIGIVQAYRQYSLFDQIGTFVAMVGFSVPTFFTGVVAIILFSVQLKWFPMIYDTTLEVTSWNNFVLQV
;
A
#
# COMPACT_ATOMS: atom_id res chain seq x y z
N MET A 1 4.33 -24.99 14.28
CA MET A 1 3.81 -23.71 13.76
C MET A 1 4.75 -22.53 14.03
N ILE A 2 5.17 -22.27 15.28
CA ILE A 2 6.09 -21.14 15.59
C ILE A 2 7.42 -21.23 14.82
N GLN A 3 8.06 -22.40 14.79
CA GLN A 3 9.31 -22.60 14.02
C GLN A 3 9.14 -22.30 12.52
N TYR A 4 7.97 -22.64 11.95
CA TYR A 4 7.65 -22.34 10.54
C TYR A 4 7.50 -20.84 10.33
N ILE A 5 6.80 -20.13 11.23
CA ILE A 5 6.64 -18.67 11.18
C ILE A 5 8.01 -17.98 11.27
N ILE A 6 8.84 -18.36 12.24
CA ILE A 6 10.18 -17.80 12.41
C ILE A 6 11.02 -18.03 11.16
N ARG A 7 11.05 -19.26 10.63
CA ARG A 7 11.78 -19.57 9.40
C ARG A 7 11.30 -18.70 8.23
N ARG A 8 9.98 -18.49 8.10
CA ARG A 8 9.40 -17.67 7.04
C ARG A 8 9.74 -16.18 7.20
N LEU A 9 9.70 -15.64 8.42
CA LEU A 9 10.11 -14.27 8.72
C LEU A 9 11.60 -14.06 8.44
N LEU A 10 12.46 -15.02 8.84
CA LEU A 10 13.89 -14.97 8.55
C LEU A 10 14.16 -15.03 7.04
N THR A 11 13.42 -15.83 6.27
CA THR A 11 13.54 -15.83 4.79
C THR A 11 12.99 -14.57 4.13
N ALA A 12 12.06 -13.85 4.78
CA ALA A 12 11.51 -12.61 4.24
C ALA A 12 12.56 -11.49 4.23
N ILE A 13 13.45 -11.43 5.22
CA ILE A 13 14.50 -10.40 5.30
C ILE A 13 15.40 -10.36 4.06
N PRO A 14 16.10 -11.45 3.65
CA PRO A 14 16.93 -11.44 2.45
C PRO A 14 16.10 -11.24 1.19
N THR A 15 14.88 -11.77 1.14
CA THR A 15 13.97 -11.57 0.01
C THR A 15 13.63 -10.08 -0.18
N LEU A 16 13.28 -9.39 0.90
CA LEU A 16 12.99 -7.96 0.88
C LEU A 16 14.21 -7.14 0.48
N LEU A 17 15.40 -7.48 0.97
CA LEU A 17 16.65 -6.81 0.59
C LEU A 17 16.99 -7.01 -0.89
N VAL A 18 16.77 -8.20 -1.45
CA VAL A 18 17.00 -8.44 -2.88
C VAL A 18 16.00 -7.66 -3.72
N ILE A 19 14.71 -7.72 -3.39
CA ILE A 19 13.66 -7.00 -4.13
C ILE A 19 13.87 -5.48 -4.03
N SER A 20 14.16 -4.95 -2.84
CA SER A 20 14.40 -3.51 -2.66
C SER A 20 15.64 -3.05 -3.41
N PHE A 21 16.72 -3.84 -3.42
CA PHE A 21 17.90 -3.54 -4.22
C PHE A 21 17.59 -3.50 -5.71
N VAL A 22 16.81 -4.47 -6.22
CA VAL A 22 16.39 -4.49 -7.63
C VAL A 22 15.55 -3.26 -7.98
N ILE A 23 14.59 -2.90 -7.13
CA ILE A 23 13.79 -1.67 -7.33
C ILE A 23 14.70 -0.44 -7.33
N PHE A 24 15.65 -0.37 -6.40
CA PHE A 24 16.60 0.73 -6.31
C PHE A 24 17.47 0.83 -7.56
N ALA A 25 17.93 -0.30 -8.09
CA ALA A 25 18.70 -0.36 -9.33
C ALA A 25 17.86 0.11 -10.53
N ILE A 26 16.61 -0.36 -10.64
CA ILE A 26 15.68 0.08 -11.69
C ILE A 26 15.47 1.60 -11.61
N LEU A 27 15.23 2.15 -10.42
CA LEU A 27 15.05 3.60 -10.24
C LEU A 27 16.34 4.39 -10.50
N TYR A 28 17.51 3.84 -10.17
CA TYR A 28 18.80 4.47 -10.41
C TYR A 28 19.14 4.54 -11.91
N PHE A 29 18.80 3.49 -12.67
CA PHE A 29 19.01 3.44 -14.12
C PHE A 29 17.85 4.04 -14.92
N ALA A 30 16.69 4.26 -14.30
CA ALA A 30 15.56 4.89 -14.96
C ALA A 30 15.90 6.33 -15.37
N PRO A 31 15.56 6.74 -16.60
CA PRO A 31 15.72 8.13 -17.01
C PRO A 31 14.72 9.01 -16.25
N GLY A 32 15.22 9.86 -15.36
CA GLY A 32 14.38 10.79 -14.60
C GLY A 32 15.08 11.32 -13.36
N ASP A 33 14.79 12.58 -13.01
CA ASP A 33 15.23 13.19 -11.76
C ASP A 33 14.02 13.33 -10.84
N PRO A 34 14.08 12.86 -9.57
CA PRO A 34 13.05 13.11 -8.56
C PRO A 34 12.63 14.58 -8.44
N THR A 35 13.54 15.50 -8.78
CA THR A 35 13.30 16.95 -8.76
C THR A 35 12.77 17.51 -10.08
N GLY A 36 12.58 16.67 -11.10
CA GLY A 36 12.06 17.07 -12.41
C GLY A 36 10.60 17.55 -12.37
N SER A 37 9.85 17.18 -11.34
CA SER A 37 8.48 17.66 -11.09
C SER A 37 8.43 19.00 -10.33
N LEU A 38 9.57 19.53 -9.86
CA LEU A 38 9.59 20.81 -9.16
C LEU A 38 9.23 21.94 -10.14
N PRO A 39 8.41 22.92 -9.70
CA PRO A 39 8.09 24.08 -10.51
C PRO A 39 9.35 24.78 -11.05
N MET A 40 9.27 25.29 -12.28
CA MET A 40 10.35 26.08 -12.90
C MET A 40 10.57 27.44 -12.21
N THR A 41 9.66 27.83 -11.31
CA THR A 41 9.80 29.01 -10.43
C THR A 41 10.79 28.79 -9.29
N VAL A 42 11.17 27.55 -8.97
CA VAL A 42 12.19 27.27 -7.95
C VAL A 42 13.56 27.66 -8.50
N PRO A 43 14.31 28.56 -7.82
CA PRO A 43 15.63 28.98 -8.26
C PRO A 43 16.57 27.77 -8.49
N PRO A 44 17.45 27.83 -9.52
CA PRO A 44 18.37 26.72 -9.83
C PRO A 44 19.26 26.31 -8.64
N GLU A 45 19.66 27.27 -7.83
CA GLU A 45 20.47 27.05 -6.61
C GLU A 45 19.72 26.22 -5.57
N VAL A 46 18.47 26.60 -5.28
CA VAL A 46 17.61 25.86 -4.33
C VAL A 46 17.32 24.45 -4.87
N ARG A 47 17.13 24.32 -6.18
CA ARG A 47 16.95 23.00 -6.82
C ARG A 47 18.19 22.11 -6.65
N ALA A 48 19.39 22.66 -6.79
CA ALA A 48 20.64 21.93 -6.57
C ALA A 48 20.78 21.49 -5.10
N GLN A 49 20.44 22.36 -4.14
CA GLN A 49 20.44 22.02 -2.71
C GLN A 49 19.43 20.90 -2.38
N ILE A 50 18.24 20.92 -3.00
CA ILE A 50 17.26 19.83 -2.85
C ILE A 50 17.80 18.53 -3.45
N ARG A 51 18.50 18.58 -4.58
CA ARG A 51 19.11 17.38 -5.18
C ARG A 51 20.17 16.79 -4.25
N GLU A 52 21.02 17.64 -3.69
CA GLU A 52 22.06 17.22 -2.75
C GLU A 52 21.47 16.63 -1.47
N SER A 53 20.44 17.25 -0.89
CA SER A 53 19.80 16.73 0.34
C SER A 53 19.09 15.39 0.14
N LEU A 54 18.64 15.09 -1.10
CA LEU A 54 18.11 13.79 -1.49
C LEU A 54 19.20 12.74 -1.79
N GLY A 55 20.48 13.10 -1.66
CA GLY A 55 21.62 12.25 -2.00
C GLY A 55 21.75 11.98 -3.50
N ILE A 56 21.11 12.80 -4.35
CA ILE A 56 21.13 12.65 -5.81
C ILE A 56 22.53 13.04 -6.30
N GLY A 57 23.25 12.05 -6.81
CA GLY A 57 24.66 12.17 -7.24
C GLY A 57 25.60 11.25 -6.47
N GLU A 58 25.19 10.78 -5.28
CA GLU A 58 25.96 9.76 -4.57
C GLU A 58 25.92 8.40 -5.29
N PRO A 59 27.00 7.59 -5.18
CA PRO A 59 27.01 6.22 -5.65
C PRO A 59 25.82 5.40 -5.13
N MET A 60 25.23 4.58 -6.00
CA MET A 60 24.02 3.80 -5.71
C MET A 60 24.10 3.00 -4.41
N HIS A 61 25.24 2.36 -4.15
CA HIS A 61 25.44 1.52 -2.96
C HIS A 61 25.44 2.33 -1.65
N ILE A 62 25.93 3.57 -1.67
CA ILE A 62 25.91 4.46 -0.49
C ILE A 62 24.46 4.85 -0.19
N ARG A 63 23.71 5.27 -1.21
CA ARG A 63 22.32 5.67 -1.06
C ARG A 63 21.43 4.50 -0.64
N TYR A 64 21.68 3.31 -1.19
CA TYR A 64 21.01 2.08 -0.77
C TYR A 64 21.32 1.73 0.69
N TYR A 65 22.59 1.79 1.11
CA TYR A 65 22.96 1.54 2.50
C TYR A 65 22.29 2.52 3.47
N LYS A 66 22.30 3.82 3.16
CA LYS A 66 21.58 4.85 3.94
C LYS A 66 20.10 4.52 4.06
N TRP A 67 19.46 4.13 2.95
CA TRP A 67 18.05 3.73 2.94
C TRP A 67 17.80 2.46 3.78
N VAL A 68 18.67 1.45 3.72
CA VAL A 68 18.56 0.22 4.53
C VAL A 68 18.64 0.56 6.02
N VAL A 69 19.58 1.42 6.43
CA VAL A 69 19.68 1.87 7.83
C VAL A 69 18.42 2.63 8.24
N GLN A 70 17.94 3.54 7.40
CA GLN A 70 16.70 4.28 7.68
C GLN A 70 15.50 3.34 7.84
N PHE A 71 15.31 2.39 6.91
CA PHE A 71 14.15 1.52 6.89
C PHE A 71 14.17 0.44 7.99
N PHE A 72 15.31 -0.24 8.18
CA PHE A 72 15.40 -1.39 9.09
C PHE A 72 15.82 -1.02 10.51
N VAL A 73 16.44 0.15 10.72
CA VAL A 73 16.90 0.59 12.04
C VAL A 73 16.11 1.81 12.49
N ASN A 74 16.12 2.88 11.71
CA ASN A 74 15.61 4.16 12.21
C ASN A 74 14.08 4.19 12.36
N GLU A 75 13.37 3.69 11.37
CA GLU A 75 11.90 3.70 11.38
C GLU A 75 11.31 2.79 12.46
N PRO A 76 11.78 1.54 12.69
CA PRO A 76 11.34 0.74 13.83
C PRO A 76 11.56 1.43 15.17
N LEU A 77 12.73 2.07 15.37
CA LEU A 77 12.99 2.84 16.58
C LEU A 77 12.04 4.05 16.70
N ASN A 78 11.66 4.68 15.59
CA ASN A 78 10.69 5.77 15.56
C ASN A 78 9.28 5.29 15.92
N ILE A 79 8.86 4.13 15.39
CA ILE A 79 7.58 3.49 15.73
C ILE A 79 7.54 3.15 17.23
N LEU A 80 8.64 2.62 17.78
CA LEU A 80 8.72 2.32 19.22
C LEU A 80 8.59 3.57 20.08
N GLN A 81 9.20 4.68 19.66
CA GLN A 81 9.07 5.96 20.35
C GLN A 81 7.64 6.51 20.29
N HIS A 82 7.04 6.57 19.10
CA HIS A 82 5.71 7.15 18.93
C HIS A 82 4.60 6.25 19.52
N GLY A 83 4.74 4.94 19.40
CA GLY A 83 3.73 3.98 19.85
C GLY A 83 3.85 3.60 21.33
N PHE A 84 5.06 3.52 21.87
CA PHE A 84 5.31 3.00 23.23
C PHE A 84 6.06 3.98 24.13
N GLY A 85 6.43 5.18 23.64
CA GLY A 85 7.20 6.17 24.40
C GLY A 85 8.66 5.77 24.68
N ILE A 86 9.16 4.71 24.03
CA ILE A 86 10.50 4.18 24.28
C ILE A 86 11.51 4.95 23.43
N THR A 87 12.38 5.75 24.08
CA THR A 87 13.45 6.49 23.40
C THR A 87 14.77 5.72 23.47
N ILE A 88 15.35 5.44 22.30
CA ILE A 88 16.64 4.75 22.15
C ILE A 88 17.53 5.63 21.29
N GLY A 89 18.65 6.14 21.84
CA GLY A 89 19.59 7.01 21.11
C GLY A 89 19.06 8.42 20.83
N ASP A 90 19.66 9.10 19.85
CA ASP A 90 19.19 10.42 19.38
C ASP A 90 17.90 10.23 18.58
N ALA A 91 16.79 10.58 19.21
CA ALA A 91 15.45 10.40 18.70
C ALA A 91 14.98 11.60 17.88
N GLU A 92 15.48 12.81 18.18
CA GLU A 92 15.04 14.05 17.54
C GLU A 92 15.71 14.26 16.18
N ASN A 93 17.00 13.93 16.05
CA ASN A 93 17.75 14.15 14.80
C ASN A 93 17.84 12.90 13.90
N ARG A 94 17.01 11.90 14.16
CA ARG A 94 17.08 10.65 13.41
C ARG A 94 16.63 10.86 11.97
N THR A 95 17.47 10.48 11.01
CA THR A 95 17.10 10.56 9.61
C THR A 95 15.97 9.58 9.29
N ARG A 96 14.89 10.09 8.71
CA ARG A 96 13.69 9.35 8.33
C ARG A 96 13.54 9.29 6.82
N ILE A 97 12.78 8.31 6.34
CA ILE A 97 12.53 8.17 4.90
C ILE A 97 11.44 9.17 4.51
N LEU A 98 11.79 10.16 3.69
CA LEU A 98 10.86 11.17 3.21
C LEU A 98 10.31 10.84 1.82
N SER A 99 9.01 11.09 1.63
CA SER A 99 8.36 11.01 0.31
C SER A 99 8.78 12.21 -0.55
N TRP A 100 9.18 11.96 -1.80
CA TRP A 100 9.49 13.05 -2.74
C TRP A 100 8.27 13.88 -3.13
N ALA A 101 7.07 13.28 -3.10
CA ALA A 101 5.83 13.96 -3.48
C ALA A 101 5.26 14.81 -2.34
N THR A 102 5.13 14.21 -1.15
CA THR A 102 4.45 14.85 0.01
C THR A 102 5.42 15.48 0.99
N ARG A 103 6.73 15.19 0.90
CA ARG A 103 7.78 15.65 1.84
C ARG A 103 7.54 15.26 3.29
N SER A 104 6.66 14.30 3.53
CA SER A 104 6.37 13.73 4.84
C SER A 104 7.08 12.38 5.01
N PRO A 105 7.30 11.94 6.26
CA PRO A 105 7.85 10.61 6.52
C PRO A 105 6.94 9.51 5.94
N VAL A 106 7.53 8.59 5.19
CA VAL A 106 6.82 7.54 4.45
C VAL A 106 6.10 6.57 5.40
N ILE A 107 6.72 6.24 6.53
CA ILE A 107 6.13 5.32 7.50
C ILE A 107 4.88 5.91 8.15
N ASP A 108 4.85 7.22 8.42
CA ASP A 108 3.67 7.86 9.01
C ASP A 108 2.47 7.75 8.04
N LEU A 109 2.72 8.00 6.76
CA LEU A 109 1.72 7.82 5.70
C LEU A 109 1.24 6.38 5.55
N ILE A 110 2.12 5.39 5.73
CA ILE A 110 1.78 3.97 5.67
C ILE A 110 0.92 3.61 6.88
N VAL A 111 1.34 4.00 8.09
CA VAL A 111 0.61 3.73 9.34
C VAL A 111 -0.78 4.34 9.30
N GLU A 112 -0.90 5.58 8.82
CA GLU A 112 -2.19 6.28 8.65
C GLU A 112 -3.15 5.52 7.72
N ARG A 113 -2.66 4.92 6.62
CA ARG A 113 -3.48 4.24 5.61
C ARG A 113 -3.69 2.74 5.86
N THR A 114 -2.88 2.14 6.73
CA THR A 114 -2.89 0.70 7.00
C THR A 114 -4.23 0.22 7.56
N PRO A 115 -4.86 0.88 8.56
CA PRO A 115 -6.16 0.46 9.08
C PRO A 115 -7.23 0.36 8.00
N GLN A 116 -7.27 1.35 7.09
CA GLN A 116 -8.27 1.37 6.03
C GLN A 116 -8.07 0.26 5.01
N THR A 117 -6.81 0.00 4.65
CA THR A 117 -6.45 -1.14 3.78
C THR A 117 -6.87 -2.45 4.43
N LEU A 118 -6.65 -2.60 5.74
CA LEU A 118 -7.05 -3.80 6.49
C LEU A 118 -8.57 -3.97 6.54
N TRP A 119 -9.34 -2.90 6.72
CA TRP A 119 -10.80 -2.97 6.67
C TRP A 119 -11.30 -3.43 5.30
N VAL A 120 -10.85 -2.76 4.22
CA VAL A 120 -11.29 -3.06 2.85
C VAL A 120 -10.91 -4.50 2.47
N VAL A 121 -9.64 -4.86 2.63
CA VAL A 121 -9.15 -6.20 2.26
C VAL A 121 -9.74 -7.27 3.17
N GLY A 122 -9.79 -7.02 4.47
CA GLY A 122 -10.32 -7.95 5.48
C GLY A 122 -11.80 -8.27 5.26
N LEU A 123 -12.64 -7.24 5.07
CA LEU A 123 -14.06 -7.43 4.76
C LEU A 123 -14.26 -8.12 3.41
N SER A 124 -13.47 -7.78 2.40
CA SER A 124 -13.53 -8.44 1.09
C SER A 124 -13.23 -9.94 1.18
N PHE A 125 -12.18 -10.32 1.93
CA PHE A 125 -11.86 -11.73 2.15
C PHE A 125 -12.93 -12.44 2.96
N LEU A 126 -13.43 -11.81 4.04
CA LEU A 126 -14.47 -12.39 4.88
C LEU A 126 -15.73 -12.68 4.07
N LEU A 127 -16.27 -11.68 3.38
CA LEU A 127 -17.46 -11.83 2.54
C LEU A 127 -17.21 -12.80 1.38
N GLY A 128 -16.04 -12.71 0.75
CA GLY A 128 -15.64 -13.59 -0.33
C GLY A 128 -15.64 -15.06 0.10
N ILE A 129 -15.05 -15.38 1.24
CA ILE A 129 -15.02 -16.75 1.79
C ILE A 129 -16.42 -17.22 2.19
N LEU A 130 -17.19 -16.36 2.86
CA LEU A 130 -18.55 -16.66 3.29
C LEU A 130 -19.50 -16.96 2.12
N MET A 131 -19.28 -16.36 0.95
CA MET A 131 -20.05 -16.64 -0.26
C MET A 131 -19.45 -17.80 -1.08
N ALA A 132 -18.14 -17.80 -1.30
CA ALA A 132 -17.48 -18.74 -2.18
C ALA A 132 -17.52 -20.18 -1.65
N ILE A 133 -17.35 -20.38 -0.33
CA ILE A 133 -17.36 -21.73 0.25
C ILE A 133 -18.74 -22.38 0.10
N PRO A 134 -19.87 -21.78 0.54
CA PRO A 134 -21.17 -22.40 0.38
C PRO A 134 -21.55 -22.62 -1.08
N ILE A 135 -21.31 -21.62 -1.95
CA ILE A 135 -21.60 -21.76 -3.39
C ILE A 135 -20.79 -22.92 -3.97
N GLY A 136 -19.49 -22.98 -3.68
CA GLY A 136 -18.62 -24.06 -4.16
C GLY A 136 -19.03 -25.45 -3.64
N ILE A 137 -19.45 -25.56 -2.38
CA ILE A 137 -19.95 -26.82 -1.82
C ILE A 137 -21.22 -27.27 -2.54
N VAL A 138 -22.18 -26.35 -2.78
CA VAL A 138 -23.44 -26.67 -3.47
C VAL A 138 -23.18 -27.07 -4.92
N GLN A 139 -22.27 -26.39 -5.62
CA GLN A 139 -21.86 -26.76 -6.99
C GLN A 139 -21.23 -28.15 -7.03
N ALA A 140 -20.32 -28.46 -6.10
CA ALA A 140 -19.68 -29.77 -6.02
C ALA A 140 -20.69 -30.90 -5.75
N TYR A 141 -21.68 -30.67 -4.88
CA TYR A 141 -22.72 -31.66 -4.60
C TYR A 141 -23.70 -31.85 -5.77
N ARG A 142 -24.03 -30.78 -6.50
CA ARG A 142 -24.95 -30.79 -7.65
C ARG A 142 -24.19 -30.59 -8.97
N GLN A 143 -23.17 -31.42 -9.17
CA GLN A 143 -22.37 -31.43 -10.40
C GLN A 143 -23.24 -31.51 -11.66
N TYR A 144 -22.87 -30.75 -12.69
CA TYR A 144 -23.57 -30.64 -13.98
C TYR A 144 -24.99 -30.04 -13.93
N SER A 145 -25.42 -29.54 -12.78
CA SER A 145 -26.70 -28.82 -12.68
C SER A 145 -26.63 -27.43 -13.34
N LEU A 146 -27.79 -26.85 -13.62
CA LEU A 146 -27.85 -25.45 -14.10
C LEU A 146 -27.20 -24.46 -13.11
N PHE A 147 -27.28 -24.73 -11.80
CA PHE A 147 -26.65 -23.88 -10.79
C PHE A 147 -25.11 -23.93 -10.89
N ASP A 148 -24.56 -25.13 -11.11
CA ASP A 148 -23.14 -25.34 -11.35
C ASP A 148 -22.67 -24.64 -12.62
N GLN A 149 -23.37 -24.85 -13.74
CA GLN A 149 -23.02 -24.21 -15.02
C GLN A 149 -23.10 -22.68 -14.97
N ILE A 150 -24.17 -22.11 -14.39
CA ILE A 150 -24.34 -20.66 -14.26
C ILE A 150 -23.28 -20.09 -13.33
N GLY A 151 -23.05 -20.68 -12.16
CA GLY A 151 -22.08 -20.14 -11.23
C GLY A 151 -20.64 -20.28 -11.74
N THR A 152 -20.31 -21.36 -12.46
CA THR A 152 -19.02 -21.51 -13.15
C THR A 152 -18.84 -20.46 -14.24
N PHE A 153 -19.88 -20.19 -15.05
CA PHE A 153 -19.86 -19.13 -16.05
C PHE A 153 -19.64 -17.75 -15.42
N VAL A 154 -20.37 -17.42 -14.36
CA VAL A 154 -20.21 -16.15 -13.62
C VAL A 154 -18.81 -16.02 -13.04
N ALA A 155 -18.27 -17.08 -12.43
CA ALA A 155 -16.90 -17.10 -11.93
C ALA A 155 -15.89 -16.88 -13.06
N MET A 156 -16.04 -17.56 -14.19
CA MET A 156 -15.18 -17.38 -15.36
C MET A 156 -15.20 -15.95 -15.89
N VAL A 157 -16.38 -15.33 -16.00
CA VAL A 157 -16.49 -13.92 -16.37
C VAL A 157 -15.74 -13.04 -15.36
N GLY A 158 -15.98 -13.24 -14.07
CA GLY A 158 -15.30 -12.49 -13.01
C GLY A 158 -13.78 -12.60 -13.05
N PHE A 159 -13.23 -13.80 -13.32
CA PHE A 159 -11.79 -14.01 -13.45
C PHE A 159 -11.19 -13.49 -14.76
N SER A 160 -11.98 -13.46 -15.83
CA SER A 160 -11.50 -13.07 -17.16
C SER A 160 -11.47 -11.57 -17.38
N VAL A 161 -12.30 -10.82 -16.65
CA VAL A 161 -12.36 -9.36 -16.80
C VAL A 161 -11.25 -8.71 -15.95
N PRO A 162 -10.40 -7.84 -16.52
CA PRO A 162 -9.35 -7.17 -15.77
C PRO A 162 -9.89 -6.34 -14.60
N THR A 163 -9.22 -6.42 -13.45
CA THR A 163 -9.65 -5.74 -12.21
C THR A 163 -9.71 -4.22 -12.33
N PHE A 164 -8.79 -3.62 -13.09
CA PHE A 164 -8.81 -2.17 -13.34
C PHE A 164 -10.06 -1.74 -14.12
N PHE A 165 -10.59 -2.60 -15.00
CA PHE A 165 -11.80 -2.33 -15.76
C PHE A 165 -13.06 -2.57 -14.92
N THR A 166 -13.14 -3.72 -14.23
CA THR A 166 -14.30 -4.02 -13.36
C THR A 166 -14.47 -2.97 -12.27
N GLY A 167 -13.39 -2.50 -11.67
CA GLY A 167 -13.43 -1.44 -10.66
C GLY A 167 -14.04 -0.14 -11.20
N VAL A 168 -13.60 0.31 -12.39
CA VAL A 168 -14.15 1.52 -13.03
C VAL A 168 -15.62 1.34 -13.41
N VAL A 169 -16.01 0.19 -13.97
CA VAL A 169 -17.41 -0.09 -14.29
C VAL A 169 -18.28 -0.12 -13.03
N ALA A 170 -17.80 -0.72 -11.94
CA ALA A 170 -18.50 -0.73 -10.67
C ALA A 170 -18.70 0.68 -10.11
N ILE A 171 -17.69 1.55 -10.20
CA ILE A 171 -17.82 2.96 -9.80
C ILE A 171 -18.90 3.67 -10.65
N ILE A 172 -18.88 3.51 -11.97
CA ILE A 172 -19.88 4.13 -12.84
C ILE A 172 -21.28 3.63 -12.51
N LEU A 173 -21.45 2.32 -12.32
CA LEU A 173 -22.76 1.74 -12.06
C LEU A 173 -23.28 2.12 -10.66
N PHE A 174 -22.49 1.86 -9.62
CA PHE A 174 -22.96 1.99 -8.24
C PHE A 174 -22.82 3.40 -7.67
N SER A 175 -21.82 4.17 -8.08
CA SER A 175 -21.60 5.53 -7.57
C SER A 175 -22.24 6.60 -8.47
N VAL A 176 -22.07 6.51 -9.79
CA VAL A 176 -22.55 7.56 -10.71
C VAL A 176 -24.01 7.38 -11.06
N GLN A 177 -24.40 6.19 -11.53
CA GLN A 177 -25.75 5.93 -12.02
C GLN A 177 -26.72 5.67 -10.88
N LEU A 178 -26.42 4.67 -10.04
CA LEU A 178 -27.28 4.24 -8.94
C LEU A 178 -27.19 5.15 -7.71
N LYS A 179 -26.08 5.87 -7.54
CA LYS A 179 -25.79 6.73 -6.37
C LYS A 179 -25.93 6.00 -5.03
N TRP A 180 -25.60 4.70 -5.01
CA TRP A 180 -25.60 3.89 -3.79
C TRP A 180 -24.39 4.21 -2.90
N PHE A 181 -23.27 4.60 -3.51
CA PHE A 181 -22.02 4.92 -2.81
C PHE A 181 -21.41 6.24 -3.32
N PRO A 182 -20.70 7.00 -2.46
CA PRO A 182 -19.94 8.17 -2.88
C PRO A 182 -18.78 7.81 -3.83
N MET A 183 -18.36 8.78 -4.64
CA MET A 183 -17.28 8.59 -5.62
C MET A 183 -15.90 8.84 -5.01
N ILE A 184 -15.82 9.71 -4.01
CA ILE A 184 -14.58 10.15 -3.39
C ILE A 184 -14.59 9.68 -1.94
N TYR A 185 -13.55 8.94 -1.58
CA TYR A 185 -13.32 8.50 -0.21
C TYR A 185 -12.56 9.57 0.58
N ASP A 186 -13.08 9.95 1.75
CA ASP A 186 -12.43 10.90 2.66
C ASP A 186 -11.67 10.15 3.77
N THR A 187 -10.34 10.22 3.73
CA THR A 187 -9.46 9.58 4.73
C THR A 187 -9.45 10.29 6.08
N THR A 188 -10.02 11.48 6.18
CA THR A 188 -10.08 12.30 7.40
C THR A 188 -11.45 12.28 8.09
N LEU A 189 -12.41 11.55 7.52
CA LEU A 189 -13.77 11.47 8.04
C LEU A 189 -13.81 10.76 9.41
N GLU A 190 -14.19 11.50 10.44
CA GLU A 190 -14.51 10.94 11.76
C GLU A 190 -15.98 10.51 11.82
N VAL A 191 -16.20 9.21 12.05
CA VAL A 191 -17.55 8.66 12.19
C VAL A 191 -18.10 8.95 13.58
N THR A 192 -18.85 10.03 13.70
CA THR A 192 -19.53 10.45 14.95
C THR A 192 -21.01 10.11 14.97
N SER A 193 -21.58 9.64 13.85
CA SER A 193 -23.00 9.27 13.72
C SER A 193 -23.23 8.22 12.63
N TRP A 194 -24.39 7.57 12.66
CA TRP A 194 -24.80 6.62 11.61
C TRP A 194 -24.90 7.26 10.22
N ASN A 195 -25.27 8.55 10.15
CA ASN A 195 -25.32 9.27 8.88
C ASN A 195 -23.92 9.49 8.29
N ASN A 196 -22.91 9.72 9.15
CA ASN A 196 -21.52 9.87 8.72
C ASN A 196 -20.87 8.52 8.38
N PHE A 197 -21.36 7.41 8.92
CA PHE A 197 -20.87 6.07 8.58
C PHE A 197 -21.05 5.75 7.09
N VAL A 198 -22.17 6.18 6.48
CA VAL A 198 -22.46 5.96 5.05
C VAL A 198 -21.47 6.72 4.14
N LEU A 199 -20.88 7.81 4.64
CA LEU A 199 -19.86 8.57 3.91
C LEU A 199 -18.47 7.91 3.96
N GLN A 200 -18.30 6.86 4.78
CA GLN A 200 -17.08 6.06 4.90
C GLN A 200 -17.05 4.88 3.92
N VAL A 201 -18.10 4.64 3.14
CA VAL A 201 -18.19 3.52 2.19
C VAL A 201 -17.96 3.99 0.78
#